data_AF-A0A6A1Q9C2-F1
#
_entry.id   AF-A0A6A1Q9C2-F1
#
_cell.length_a   1.000
_cell.length_b   1.000
_cell.length_c   1.000
_cell.angle_alpha   90.00
_cell.angle_beta   90.00
_cell.angle_gamma   90.00
#
_symmetry.space_group_name_H-M   'P 1'
#
loop_
_entity.id
_entity.type
_entity.pdbx_description
1 polymer ?
#
loop_
_entity_poly.entity_id
_entity_poly.type
_entity_poly.pdbx_seq_one_letter_code
_entity_poly.pdbx_strand_id
1 'polypeptide(L)'
;MGAVTDDEVIRKRLLTDGDGAGDDRRINLLVKSFIKWCNSGSQEEGYSQYQRMLSTLSQCELSMGKTLLVYDMNLREMENFEKIYKEIECSIAGAHKKLLSAKSKFFKQNEYEKIAKNMMHWQK
;
A
#
# COMPACT_ATOMS: atom_id res chain seq x y z
N MET A 1 -29.09 -1.77 -13.91
CA MET A 1 -28.22 -1.22 -12.85
C MET A 1 -27.12 -2.24 -12.64
N GLY A 2 -25.87 -1.90 -12.96
CA GLY A 2 -24.75 -2.83 -12.80
C GLY A 2 -24.50 -3.11 -11.32
N ALA A 3 -24.23 -4.37 -10.98
CA ALA A 3 -23.88 -4.76 -9.62
C ALA A 3 -22.58 -4.05 -9.22
N VAL A 4 -22.66 -3.20 -8.21
CA VAL A 4 -21.48 -2.55 -7.60
C VAL A 4 -20.58 -3.65 -7.08
N THR A 5 -19.34 -3.71 -7.56
CA THR A 5 -18.36 -4.72 -7.13
C THR A 5 -17.82 -4.37 -5.74
N ASP A 6 -17.38 -5.36 -4.98
CA ASP A 6 -16.84 -5.15 -3.63
C ASP A 6 -15.68 -4.13 -3.63
N ASP A 7 -14.85 -4.11 -4.69
CA ASP A 7 -13.80 -3.11 -4.89
C ASP A 7 -14.33 -1.68 -5.03
N GLU A 8 -15.49 -1.49 -5.66
CA GLU A 8 -16.14 -0.17 -5.74
C GLU A 8 -16.72 0.25 -4.38
N VAL A 9 -17.27 -0.70 -3.61
CA VAL A 9 -17.77 -0.43 -2.26
C VAL A 9 -16.62 -0.03 -1.34
N ILE A 10 -15.51 -0.77 -1.37
CA ILE A 10 -14.31 -0.50 -0.57
C ILE A 10 -13.70 0.85 -0.96
N ARG A 11 -13.58 1.15 -2.27
CA ARG A 11 -13.09 2.47 -2.74
C ARG A 11 -13.98 3.61 -2.26
N LYS A 12 -15.30 3.50 -2.42
CA LYS A 12 -16.24 4.52 -1.96
C LYS A 12 -16.15 4.72 -0.46
N ARG A 13 -16.03 3.63 0.30
CA ARG A 13 -15.91 3.71 1.75
C ARG A 13 -14.60 4.37 2.18
N LEU A 14 -13.47 4.04 1.56
CA LEU A 14 -12.19 4.72 1.80
C LEU A 14 -12.23 6.20 1.41
N LEU A 15 -12.94 6.57 0.34
CA LEU A 15 -13.12 7.97 -0.05
C LEU A 15 -14.04 8.76 0.89
N THR A 16 -15.00 8.09 1.53
CA THR A 16 -15.97 8.71 2.44
C THR A 16 -15.47 8.74 3.89
N ASP A 17 -14.81 7.68 4.33
CA ASP A 17 -14.23 7.51 5.68
C ASP A 17 -12.80 8.05 5.77
N GLY A 18 -12.13 8.29 4.63
CA GLY A 18 -10.88 9.04 4.56
C GLY A 18 -11.13 10.51 4.93
N ASP A 19 -10.11 11.18 5.46
CA ASP A 19 -10.13 12.54 6.05
C ASP A 19 -10.78 13.65 5.16
N GLY A 20 -11.16 13.34 3.92
CA GLY A 20 -11.78 14.24 2.94
C GLY A 20 -13.10 14.88 3.38
N ALA A 21 -13.91 14.23 4.24
CA ALA A 21 -15.08 14.88 4.84
C ALA A 21 -14.69 15.91 5.92
N GLY A 22 -13.53 15.72 6.56
CA GLY A 22 -12.97 16.62 7.57
C GLY A 22 -12.40 17.89 6.93
N ASP A 23 -11.71 17.75 5.80
CA ASP A 23 -11.08 18.89 5.11
C ASP A 23 -12.10 19.81 4.45
N ASP A 24 -13.15 19.29 3.80
CA ASP A 24 -14.23 20.12 3.26
C ASP A 24 -14.94 20.92 4.37
N ARG A 25 -15.15 20.29 5.52
CA ARG A 25 -15.69 20.96 6.71
C ARG A 25 -14.76 22.05 7.24
N ARG A 26 -13.44 21.79 7.29
CA ARG A 26 -12.44 22.78 7.75
C ARG A 26 -12.36 23.98 6.81
N ILE A 27 -12.36 23.76 5.49
CA ILE A 27 -12.37 24.82 4.47
C ILE A 27 -13.66 25.65 4.60
N ASN A 28 -14.82 25.01 4.73
CA ASN A 28 -16.08 25.69 4.94
C ASN A 28 -16.10 26.55 6.22
N LEU A 29 -15.48 26.08 7.30
CA LEU A 29 -15.33 26.85 8.55
C LEU A 29 -14.38 28.04 8.38
N LEU A 30 -13.29 27.88 7.63
CA LEU A 30 -12.37 28.97 7.33
C LEU A 30 -13.06 30.09 6.54
N VAL A 31 -13.84 29.73 5.51
CA VAL A 31 -14.61 30.69 4.71
C VAL A 31 -15.64 31.45 5.55
N LYS A 32 -16.39 30.75 6.41
CA LYS A 32 -17.34 31.40 7.33
C LYS A 32 -16.65 32.33 8.32
N SER A 33 -15.49 31.92 8.84
CA SER A 33 -14.69 32.74 9.77
C SER A 33 -14.13 34.00 9.09
N PHE A 34 -13.72 33.88 7.82
CA PHE A 34 -13.30 35.01 7.01
C PHE A 34 -14.43 36.03 6.81
N ILE A 35 -15.62 35.58 6.43
CA ILE A 35 -16.79 36.47 6.30
C ILE A 35 -17.11 37.16 7.63
N LYS A 36 -17.03 36.43 8.75
CA LYS A 36 -17.25 37.01 10.08
C LYS A 36 -16.19 38.06 10.43
N TRP A 37 -14.93 37.81 10.10
CA TRP A 37 -13.84 38.75 10.31
C TRP A 37 -14.03 40.04 9.51
N CYS A 38 -14.47 39.95 8.25
CA CYS A 38 -14.78 41.15 7.44
C CYS A 38 -15.89 42.02 8.04
N ASN A 39 -16.78 41.44 8.85
CA ASN A 39 -17.92 42.12 9.48
C ASN A 39 -17.68 42.39 10.98
N SER A 40 -16.45 42.30 11.48
CA SER A 40 -16.17 42.53 12.91
C SER A 40 -16.41 43.99 13.30
N GLY A 41 -17.19 44.22 14.36
CA GLY A 41 -17.57 45.56 14.81
C GLY A 41 -16.50 46.28 15.64
N SER A 42 -15.46 45.58 16.10
CA SER A 42 -14.34 46.14 16.87
C SER A 42 -13.00 45.54 16.45
N GLN A 43 -11.92 46.29 16.68
CA GLN A 43 -10.56 45.85 16.38
C GLN A 43 -10.13 44.63 17.20
N GLU A 44 -10.56 44.54 18.46
CA GLU A 44 -10.26 43.40 19.34
C GLU A 44 -10.95 42.12 18.88
N GLU A 45 -12.23 42.22 18.51
CA GLU A 45 -12.97 41.09 17.95
C GLU A 45 -12.37 40.66 16.60
N GLY A 46 -12.02 41.63 15.76
CA GLY A 46 -11.32 41.39 14.49
C GLY A 46 -10.00 40.64 14.70
N TYR A 47 -9.18 41.06 15.66
CA TYR A 47 -7.91 40.39 15.95
C TYR A 47 -8.10 38.96 16.43
N SER A 48 -9.09 38.69 17.30
CA SER A 48 -9.42 37.33 17.75
C SER A 48 -9.88 36.41 16.62
N GLN A 49 -10.69 36.92 15.68
CA GLN A 49 -11.12 36.13 14.51
C GLN A 49 -9.96 35.86 13.55
N TYR A 50 -9.09 36.85 13.33
CA TYR A 50 -7.90 36.70 12.49
C TYR A 50 -6.97 35.59 13.01
N GLN A 51 -6.67 35.56 14.31
CA GLN A 51 -5.85 34.50 14.92
C GLN A 51 -6.49 33.11 14.77
N ARG A 52 -7.81 33.01 14.92
CA ARG A 52 -8.55 31.75 14.67
C ARG A 52 -8.46 31.29 13.22
N MET A 53 -8.57 32.22 12.27
CA MET A 53 -8.39 31.90 10.85
C MET A 53 -6.99 31.39 10.55
N LEU A 54 -5.94 32.04 11.07
CA LEU A 54 -4.56 31.58 10.91
C LEU A 54 -4.35 30.17 11.45
N SER A 55 -4.87 29.88 12.64
CA SER A 55 -4.79 28.53 13.23
C SER A 55 -5.51 27.49 12.36
N THR A 56 -6.69 27.82 11.84
CA THR A 56 -7.47 26.93 10.97
C THR A 56 -6.75 26.68 9.64
N LEU A 57 -6.16 27.73 9.05
CA LEU A 57 -5.37 27.63 7.82
C LEU A 57 -4.17 26.69 8.01
N SER A 58 -3.41 26.87 9.10
CA SER A 58 -2.27 26.00 9.43
C SER A 58 -2.68 24.53 9.58
N GLN A 59 -3.86 24.26 10.15
CA GLN A 59 -4.40 22.90 10.25
C GLN A 59 -4.73 22.31 8.87
N CYS A 60 -5.30 23.11 7.96
CA CYS A 60 -5.57 22.68 6.58
C CYS A 60 -4.27 22.34 5.84
N GLU A 61 -3.24 23.20 5.96
CA GLU A 61 -1.93 22.98 5.35
C GLU A 61 -1.27 21.69 5.87
N LEU A 62 -1.32 21.47 7.18
CA LEU A 62 -0.81 20.24 7.79
C LEU A 62 -1.57 19.00 7.30
N SER A 63 -2.90 19.06 7.23
CA SER A 63 -3.73 17.95 6.74
C SER A 63 -3.40 17.59 5.29
N MET A 64 -3.26 18.60 4.44
CA MET A 64 -2.83 18.43 3.04
C MET A 64 -1.45 17.77 2.96
N GLY A 65 -0.48 18.27 3.73
CA GLY A 65 0.87 17.70 3.78
C GLY A 65 0.89 16.24 4.23
N LYS A 66 0.07 15.87 5.23
CA LYS A 66 -0.09 14.47 5.66
C LYS A 66 -0.65 13.59 4.55
N THR A 67 -1.65 14.08 3.83
CA THR A 67 -2.28 13.34 2.73
C THR A 67 -1.26 13.03 1.62
N LEU A 68 -0.44 14.00 1.24
CA LEU A 68 0.64 13.80 0.26
C LEU A 68 1.68 12.79 0.76
N LEU A 69 2.11 12.89 2.02
CA LEU A 69 3.05 11.93 2.59
C LEU A 69 2.51 10.50 2.62
N VAL A 70 1.24 10.32 2.98
CA VAL A 70 0.57 9.01 2.98
C VAL A 70 0.46 8.48 1.55
N TYR A 71 0.13 9.33 0.58
CA TYR A 71 0.10 8.95 -0.83
C TYR A 71 1.48 8.45 -1.31
N ASP A 72 2.54 9.20 -1.05
CA ASP A 72 3.91 8.82 -1.43
C ASP A 72 4.39 7.56 -0.71
N MET A 73 3.97 7.35 0.54
CA MET A 73 4.21 6.12 1.28
C MET A 73 3.51 4.94 0.61
N ASN A 74 2.24 5.09 0.23
CA ASN A 74 1.46 4.04 -0.44
C ASN A 74 2.07 3.65 -1.79
N LEU A 75 2.55 4.62 -2.58
CA LEU A 75 3.24 4.32 -3.84
C LEU A 75 4.47 3.46 -3.62
N ARG A 76 5.34 3.84 -2.67
CA ARG A 76 6.53 3.05 -2.31
C ARG A 76 6.18 1.66 -1.80
N GLU A 77 5.09 1.54 -1.04
CA GLU A 77 4.63 0.25 -0.54
C GLU A 77 4.15 -0.65 -1.69
N MET A 78 3.45 -0.11 -2.69
CA MET A 78 3.06 -0.86 -3.89
C MET A 78 4.28 -1.35 -4.67
N GLU A 79 5.28 -0.51 -4.87
CA GLU A 79 6.54 -0.89 -5.53
C GLU A 79 7.24 -2.02 -4.77
N ASN A 80 7.25 -1.95 -3.44
CA ASN A 80 7.81 -2.98 -2.59
C ASN A 80 7.04 -4.31 -2.72
N PHE A 81 5.70 -4.28 -2.73
CA PHE A 81 4.90 -5.48 -2.94
C PHE A 81 5.16 -6.12 -4.31
N GLU A 82 5.27 -5.31 -5.38
CA GLU A 82 5.59 -5.83 -6.70
C GLU A 82 6.96 -6.50 -6.74
N LYS A 83 7.95 -5.91 -6.06
CA LYS A 83 9.29 -6.48 -5.94
C LYS A 83 9.27 -7.81 -5.19
N ILE A 84 8.62 -7.87 -4.03
CA ILE A 84 8.49 -9.10 -3.23
C ILE A 84 7.80 -10.19 -4.05
N TYR A 85 6.75 -9.83 -4.79
CA TYR A 85 6.03 -10.78 -5.63
C TYR A 85 6.96 -11.41 -6.69
N LYS A 86 7.74 -10.60 -7.40
CA LYS A 86 8.74 -11.09 -8.37
C LYS A 86 9.82 -11.95 -7.72
N GLU A 87 10.27 -11.60 -6.52
CA GLU A 87 11.25 -12.39 -5.76
C GLU A 87 10.68 -13.77 -5.39
N ILE A 88 9.42 -13.83 -4.96
CA ILE A 88 8.72 -15.10 -4.67
C ILE A 88 8.62 -15.95 -5.93
N GLU A 89 8.19 -15.38 -7.06
CA GLU A 89 8.11 -16.11 -8.34
C GLU A 89 9.46 -16.68 -8.77
N CYS A 90 10.52 -15.88 -8.68
CA CYS A 90 11.89 -16.32 -8.98
C CYS A 90 12.34 -17.45 -8.04
N SER A 91 12.03 -17.35 -6.75
CA SER A 91 12.38 -18.36 -5.75
C SER A 91 11.66 -19.69 -6.02
N ILE A 92 10.36 -19.65 -6.34
CA ILE A 92 9.56 -20.83 -6.70
C ILE A 92 10.15 -21.50 -7.96
N ALA A 93 10.43 -20.73 -9.00
CA ALA A 93 11.03 -21.25 -10.23
C ALA A 93 12.40 -21.90 -9.95
N GLY A 94 13.22 -21.27 -9.10
CA GLY A 94 14.50 -21.80 -8.65
C GLY A 94 14.35 -23.12 -7.88
N ALA A 95 13.37 -23.20 -6.97
CA ALA A 95 13.08 -24.41 -6.20
C ALA A 95 12.63 -25.57 -7.11
N HIS A 96 11.74 -25.30 -8.07
CA HIS A 96 11.34 -26.29 -9.08
C HIS A 96 12.53 -26.82 -9.89
N LYS A 97 13.42 -25.94 -10.34
CA LYS A 97 14.64 -26.37 -11.06
C LYS A 97 15.54 -27.24 -10.20
N LYS A 98 15.74 -26.89 -8.92
CA LYS A 98 16.51 -27.70 -7.97
C LYS A 98 15.87 -29.07 -7.77
N LEU A 99 14.55 -29.14 -7.59
CA LEU A 99 13.81 -30.39 -7.42
C LEU A 99 13.96 -31.31 -8.64
N LEU A 100 13.80 -30.78 -9.85
CA LEU A 100 13.99 -31.55 -11.08
C LEU A 100 15.43 -32.08 -11.20
N SER A 101 16.42 -31.25 -10.87
CA SER A 101 17.82 -31.66 -10.88
C SER A 101 18.11 -32.77 -9.85
N ALA A 102 17.55 -32.68 -8.65
CA ALA A 102 17.69 -33.69 -7.61
C ALA A 102 17.02 -35.01 -8.01
N LYS A 103 15.81 -34.93 -8.58
CA LYS A 103 15.10 -36.09 -9.13
C LYS A 103 15.94 -36.81 -10.19
N SER A 104 16.52 -36.08 -11.14
CA SER A 104 17.35 -36.67 -12.20
C SER A 104 18.62 -37.35 -11.64
N LYS A 105 19.29 -36.73 -10.66
CA LYS A 105 20.45 -37.33 -9.97
C LYS A 105 20.07 -38.63 -9.24
N PHE A 106 18.95 -38.63 -8.52
CA PHE A 106 18.46 -39.79 -7.79
C PHE A 106 18.22 -41.00 -8.72
N PHE A 107 17.54 -40.78 -9.86
CA PHE A 107 17.31 -41.88 -10.82
C PHE A 107 18.61 -42.44 -11.38
N LYS A 108 19.54 -41.57 -11.80
CA LYS A 108 20.85 -42.01 -12.29
C LYS A 108 21.59 -42.85 -11.25
N GLN A 109 21.62 -42.40 -10.00
CA GLN A 109 22.27 -43.14 -8.93
C GLN A 109 21.65 -44.52 -8.70
N ASN A 110 20.32 -44.61 -8.72
CA ASN A 110 19.59 -45.88 -8.60
C ASN A 110 19.91 -46.84 -9.76
N GLU A 111 20.03 -46.34 -11.00
CA GLU A 111 20.44 -47.15 -12.15
C GLU A 111 21.86 -47.68 -12.01
N TYR A 112 22.82 -46.85 -11.59
CA TYR A 112 24.19 -47.29 -11.34
C TYR A 112 24.25 -48.39 -10.26
N GLU A 113 23.50 -48.25 -9.17
CA GLU A 113 23.42 -49.27 -8.12
C GLU A 113 22.84 -50.61 -8.63
N LYS A 114 21.82 -50.58 -9.48
CA LYS A 114 21.25 -51.78 -10.11
C LYS A 114 22.26 -52.49 -10.99
N ILE A 115 22.96 -51.73 -11.84
CA ILE A 115 23.99 -52.29 -12.74
C ILE A 115 25.11 -52.93 -11.91
N ALA A 116 25.59 -52.25 -10.87
CA ALA A 116 26.63 -52.77 -10.00
C ALA A 116 26.23 -54.08 -9.30
N LYS A 117 24.99 -54.17 -8.79
CA LYS A 117 24.45 -55.40 -8.19
C LYS A 117 24.38 -56.55 -9.20
N ASN A 118 23.90 -56.27 -10.42
CA ASN A 118 23.85 -57.28 -11.47
C ASN A 118 25.25 -57.79 -11.81
N MET A 119 26.24 -56.90 -11.99
CA MET A 119 27.62 -57.28 -12.27
C MET A 119 28.23 -58.17 -11.18
N MET A 120 27.99 -57.88 -9.90
CA MET A 120 28.45 -58.73 -8.80
C MET A 120 27.82 -60.12 -8.83
N HIS A 121 26.56 -60.23 -9.29
CA HIS A 121 25.89 -61.52 -9.43
C HIS A 121 26.50 -62.37 -10.56
N TRP A 122 26.85 -61.77 -11.70
CA TRP A 122 27.50 -62.46 -12.82
C TRP A 122 28.95 -62.90 -12.55
N GLN A 123 29.57 -62.40 -11.48
CA GLN A 123 30.93 -62.77 -11.07
C GLN A 123 31.01 -63.90 -10.04
N LYS A 124 29.86 -64.48 -9.63
CA LYS A 124 29.75 -65.67 -8.77
C LYS A 124 29.35 -66.89 -9.59
#